data_AF-Q8LFC7-F1
#
_entry.id   AF-Q8LFC7-F1
#
_cell.length_a   1.000
_cell.length_b   1.000
_cell.length_c   1.000
_cell.angle_alpha   90.00
_cell.angle_beta   90.00
_cell.angle_gamma   90.00
#
_symmetry.space_group_name_H-M   'P 1'
#
loop_
_entity.id
_entity.type
_entity.pdbx_description
1 polymer ?
#
loop_
_entity_poly.entity_id
_entity_poly.type
_entity_poly.pdbx_seq_one_letter_code
_entity_poly.pdbx_strand_id
1 'polypeptide(L)'
;MEELTQILKNNSTDDLTWFCSLSESELDLLISLKKLAIQRAKISGHQELADKFDLKLLRSLGLVLMEHARKRVQNDTSLAPSVVHQLRLLDNCNLLKTHVDDAVDIEEILTQICDNKSKKKARKRRR
;
A
#
# COMPACT_ATOMS: atom_id res chain seq x y z
N MET A 1 -1.44 1.52 22.36
CA MET A 1 -0.76 0.29 21.92
C MET A 1 -1.82 -0.74 21.57
N GLU A 2 -2.77 -0.98 22.47
CA GLU A 2 -3.97 -1.82 22.24
C GLU A 2 -4.63 -1.65 20.86
N GLU A 3 -4.97 -0.42 20.46
CA GLU A 3 -5.62 -0.13 19.17
C GLU A 3 -4.75 -0.51 17.97
N LEU A 4 -3.44 -0.24 18.02
CA LEU A 4 -2.51 -0.61 16.94
C LEU A 4 -2.35 -2.12 16.86
N THR A 5 -2.25 -2.79 18.00
CA THR A 5 -2.19 -4.25 18.08
C THR A 5 -3.45 -4.88 17.50
N GLN A 6 -4.64 -4.33 17.80
CA GLN A 6 -5.90 -4.77 17.20
C GLN A 6 -5.93 -4.54 15.68
N ILE A 7 -5.51 -3.37 15.19
CA ILE A 7 -5.42 -3.09 13.76
C ILE A 7 -4.49 -4.08 13.05
N LEU A 8 -3.32 -4.38 13.62
CA LEU A 8 -2.39 -5.34 13.03
C LEU A 8 -2.99 -6.76 13.04
N LYS A 9 -3.58 -7.20 14.16
CA LYS A 9 -4.23 -8.51 14.28
C LYS A 9 -5.44 -8.70 13.35
N ASN A 10 -6.06 -7.62 12.88
CA ASN A 10 -7.16 -7.69 11.92
C ASN A 10 -6.69 -7.99 10.48
N ASN A 11 -5.38 -7.96 10.22
CA ASN A 11 -4.79 -8.24 8.91
C ASN A 11 -4.07 -9.60 8.91
N SER A 12 -4.03 -10.26 7.76
CA SER A 12 -3.22 -11.47 7.59
C SER A 12 -1.74 -11.11 7.73
N THR A 13 -0.93 -12.05 8.24
CA THR A 13 0.54 -11.94 8.21
C THR A 13 1.04 -11.68 6.79
N ASP A 14 0.43 -12.26 5.77
CA ASP A 14 0.83 -12.08 4.38
C ASP A 14 0.52 -10.67 3.86
N ASP A 15 -0.58 -10.07 4.33
CA ASP A 15 -0.95 -8.70 3.97
C ASP A 15 -0.02 -7.70 4.64
N LEU A 16 0.35 -7.94 5.90
CA LEU A 16 1.32 -7.13 6.63
C LEU A 16 2.70 -7.24 6.02
N THR A 17 3.12 -8.46 5.66
CA THR A 17 4.42 -8.70 5.03
C THR A 17 4.49 -8.02 3.67
N TRP A 18 3.45 -8.17 2.85
CA TRP A 18 3.34 -7.45 1.59
C TRP A 18 3.43 -5.94 1.82
N PHE A 19 2.68 -5.40 2.77
CA PHE A 19 2.68 -3.98 3.09
C PHE A 19 4.07 -3.47 3.52
N CYS A 20 4.79 -4.25 4.33
CA CYS A 20 6.15 -3.94 4.75
C CYS A 20 7.19 -4.04 3.63
N SER A 21 6.90 -4.77 2.55
CA SER A 21 7.78 -4.88 1.38
C SER A 21 7.69 -3.67 0.44
N LEU A 22 6.67 -2.82 0.60
CA LEU A 22 6.42 -1.69 -0.28
C LEU A 22 7.44 -0.56 -0.06
N SER A 23 7.91 0.02 -1.17
CA SER A 23 8.67 1.26 -1.19
C SER A 23 7.79 2.46 -0.84
N GLU A 24 8.43 3.59 -0.51
CA GLU A 24 7.72 4.83 -0.16
C GLU A 24 6.80 5.32 -1.28
N SER A 25 7.22 5.26 -2.54
CA SER A 25 6.40 5.66 -3.69
C SER A 25 5.20 4.74 -3.92
N GLU A 26 5.34 3.44 -3.65
CA GLU A 26 4.23 2.47 -3.72
C GLU A 26 3.22 2.71 -2.61
N LEU A 27 3.68 3.01 -1.40
CA LEU A 27 2.83 3.41 -0.28
C LEU A 27 2.09 4.72 -0.58
N ASP A 28 2.78 5.73 -1.12
CA ASP A 28 2.17 7.01 -1.50
C ASP A 28 1.09 6.85 -2.58
N LEU A 29 1.31 5.95 -3.54
CA LEU A 29 0.30 5.61 -4.54
C LEU A 29 -0.95 5.01 -3.88
N LEU A 30 -0.79 4.01 -3.00
CA LEU A 30 -1.92 3.39 -2.29
C LEU A 30 -2.65 4.36 -1.38
N ILE A 31 -1.93 5.24 -0.68
CA ILE A 31 -2.51 6.30 0.16
C ILE A 31 -3.31 7.27 -0.71
N SER A 32 -2.77 7.65 -1.88
CA SER A 32 -3.45 8.53 -2.82
C SER A 32 -4.72 7.90 -3.38
N LEU A 33 -4.69 6.61 -3.74
CA LEU A 33 -5.86 5.85 -4.15
C LEU A 33 -6.92 5.79 -3.05
N LYS A 34 -6.52 5.49 -1.81
CA LYS A 34 -7.43 5.49 -0.66
C LYS A 34 -8.08 6.85 -0.47
N LYS A 35 -7.30 7.93 -0.47
CA LYS A 35 -7.80 9.31 -0.31
C LYS A 35 -8.80 9.68 -1.40
N LEU A 36 -8.47 9.36 -2.66
CA LEU A 36 -9.34 9.63 -3.80
C LEU A 36 -10.67 8.88 -3.66
N ALA A 37 -10.63 7.60 -3.32
CA ALA A 37 -11.82 6.79 -3.12
C ALA A 37 -12.72 7.33 -1.99
N ILE A 38 -12.14 7.68 -0.85
CA ILE A 38 -12.87 8.29 0.28
C ILE A 38 -13.53 9.60 -0.15
N GLN A 39 -12.79 10.47 -0.86
CA GLN A 39 -13.34 11.74 -1.35
C GLN A 39 -14.51 11.51 -2.31
N ARG A 40 -14.38 10.56 -3.24
CA ARG A 40 -15.45 10.22 -4.20
C ARG A 40 -16.68 9.63 -3.51
N ALA A 41 -16.49 8.74 -2.53
CA ALA A 41 -17.55 8.18 -1.71
C ALA A 41 -18.34 9.28 -0.99
N LYS A 42 -17.62 10.23 -0.36
CA LYS A 42 -18.22 11.39 0.31
C LYS A 42 -19.02 12.28 -0.64
N ILE A 43 -18.46 12.62 -1.80
CA ILE A 43 -19.15 13.46 -2.80
C ILE A 43 -20.43 12.78 -3.32
N SER A 44 -20.41 11.46 -3.43
CA SER A 44 -21.54 10.68 -3.95
C SER A 44 -22.59 10.34 -2.87
N GLY A 45 -22.38 10.78 -1.62
CA GLY A 45 -23.29 10.47 -0.50
C GLY A 45 -23.19 9.04 0.05
N HIS A 46 -22.14 8.30 -0.31
CA HIS A 46 -21.93 6.88 0.04
C HIS A 46 -20.76 6.69 0.99
N GLN A 47 -20.79 7.36 2.15
CA GLN A 47 -19.68 7.37 3.11
C GLN A 47 -19.32 5.96 3.61
N GLU A 48 -20.30 5.05 3.70
CA GLU A 48 -20.13 3.66 4.07
C GLU A 48 -19.19 2.87 3.14
N LEU A 49 -18.99 3.33 1.90
CA LEU A 49 -18.01 2.74 0.99
C LEU A 49 -16.58 3.14 1.33
N ALA A 50 -16.38 4.31 1.95
CA ALA A 50 -15.05 4.78 2.36
C ALA A 50 -14.42 3.85 3.40
N ASP A 51 -15.25 3.32 4.31
CA ASP A 51 -14.81 2.44 5.40
C ASP A 51 -14.36 1.05 4.89
N LYS A 52 -14.73 0.69 3.67
CA LYS A 52 -14.35 -0.59 3.03
C LYS A 52 -12.96 -0.57 2.41
N PHE A 53 -12.30 0.58 2.30
CA PHE A 53 -10.93 0.69 1.78
C PHE A 53 -9.88 0.28 2.83
N ASP A 54 -9.97 -0.97 3.25
CA ASP A 54 -9.00 -1.64 4.12
C ASP A 54 -7.73 -2.06 3.34
N LEU A 55 -6.77 -2.64 4.06
CA LEU A 55 -5.50 -3.08 3.47
C LEU A 55 -5.70 -4.14 2.37
N LYS A 56 -6.66 -5.05 2.57
CA LYS A 56 -6.95 -6.15 1.63
C LYS A 56 -7.52 -5.63 0.32
N LEU A 57 -8.45 -4.69 0.40
CA LEU A 57 -9.01 -4.05 -0.80
C LEU A 57 -7.94 -3.21 -1.51
N LEU A 58 -7.10 -2.48 -0.77
CA LEU A 58 -6.00 -1.71 -1.37
C LEU A 58 -4.97 -2.60 -2.07
N ARG A 59 -4.61 -3.73 -1.47
CA ARG A 59 -3.76 -4.75 -2.09
C ARG A 59 -4.36 -5.26 -3.39
N SER A 60 -5.64 -5.62 -3.35
CA SER A 60 -6.38 -6.11 -4.52
C SER A 60 -6.43 -5.07 -5.65
N LEU A 61 -6.72 -3.81 -5.30
CA LEU A 61 -6.75 -2.71 -6.27
C LEU A 61 -5.38 -2.43 -6.86
N GLY A 62 -4.32 -2.40 -6.05
CA GLY A 62 -2.95 -2.22 -6.52
C GLY A 62 -2.55 -3.29 -7.53
N LEU A 63 -2.85 -4.56 -7.23
CA LEU A 63 -2.59 -5.69 -8.12
C LEU A 63 -3.34 -5.55 -9.45
N VAL A 64 -4.65 -5.26 -9.41
CA VAL A 64 -5.47 -5.10 -10.62
C VAL A 64 -4.97 -3.95 -11.50
N LEU A 65 -4.62 -2.81 -10.88
CA LEU A 65 -4.11 -1.63 -11.59
C LEU A 65 -2.80 -1.94 -12.30
N MET A 66 -1.85 -2.54 -11.59
CA MET A 66 -0.54 -2.86 -12.16
C MET A 66 -0.64 -3.97 -13.21
N GLU A 67 -1.49 -4.97 -13.00
CA GLU A 67 -1.70 -6.05 -13.97
C GLU A 67 -2.32 -5.54 -15.27
N HIS A 68 -3.31 -4.63 -15.16
CA HIS A 68 -3.89 -3.97 -16.33
C HIS A 68 -2.85 -3.13 -17.06
N ALA A 69 -2.03 -2.36 -16.34
CA ALA A 69 -0.94 -1.57 -16.90
C ALA A 69 0.09 -2.44 -17.64
N ARG A 70 0.46 -3.58 -17.05
CA ARG A 70 1.37 -4.58 -17.64
C ARG A 70 0.81 -5.18 -18.93
N LYS A 71 -0.47 -5.59 -18.93
CA LYS A 71 -1.14 -6.14 -20.14
C LYS A 71 -1.25 -5.14 -21.28
N ARG A 72 -1.43 -3.85 -20.97
CA ARG A 72 -1.43 -2.77 -21.98
C ARG A 72 -0.09 -2.71 -22.73
N VAL A 73 1.04 -2.89 -22.04
CA VAL A 73 2.36 -2.93 -22.69
C VAL A 73 2.52 -4.14 -23.62
N GLN A 74 1.98 -5.29 -23.23
CA GLN A 74 2.14 -6.54 -23.98
C GLN A 74 1.27 -6.58 -25.24
N ASN A 75 0.06 -6.02 -25.17
CA ASN A 75 -0.97 -6.25 -26.19
C ASN A 75 -1.24 -5.03 -27.10
N ASP A 76 -0.83 -3.82 -26.73
CA ASP A 76 -1.32 -2.58 -27.34
C ASP A 76 -0.19 -1.89 -28.15
N THR A 77 -0.10 -2.16 -29.46
CA THR A 77 0.95 -1.64 -30.35
C THR A 77 0.83 -0.12 -30.61
N SER A 78 -0.28 0.51 -30.21
CA SER A 78 -0.52 1.95 -30.40
C SER A 78 0.04 2.84 -29.29
N LEU A 79 0.64 2.28 -28.23
CA LEU A 79 1.20 3.08 -27.15
C LEU A 79 2.44 3.84 -27.60
N ALA A 80 2.56 5.09 -27.17
CA ALA A 80 3.76 5.88 -27.41
C ALA A 80 4.98 5.18 -26.78
N PRO A 81 6.16 5.19 -27.43
CA PRO A 81 7.37 4.54 -26.90
C PRO A 81 7.75 4.99 -25.48
N SER A 82 7.51 6.26 -25.14
CA SER A 82 7.73 6.80 -23.80
C SER A 82 6.83 6.15 -22.75
N VAL A 83 5.56 5.88 -23.08
CA VAL A 83 4.60 5.20 -22.20
C VAL A 83 5.01 3.75 -22.01
N VAL A 84 5.38 3.05 -23.09
CA VAL A 84 5.89 1.67 -23.03
C VAL A 84 7.11 1.58 -22.12
N HIS A 85 8.07 2.51 -22.24
CA HIS A 85 9.26 2.53 -21.40
C HIS A 85 8.93 2.71 -19.91
N GLN A 86 8.05 3.67 -19.58
CA GLN A 86 7.65 3.91 -18.19
C GLN A 86 6.88 2.72 -17.60
N LEU A 87 5.98 2.11 -18.37
CA LEU A 87 5.21 0.97 -17.88
C LEU A 87 6.05 -0.30 -17.69
N ARG A 88 7.13 -0.50 -18.45
CA ARG A 88 8.10 -1.58 -18.19
C ARG A 88 8.80 -1.46 -16.83
N LEU A 89 8.93 -0.24 -16.29
CA LEU A 89 9.49 -0.05 -14.95
C LEU A 89 8.58 -0.62 -13.85
N LEU A 90 7.29 -0.83 -14.14
CA LEU A 90 6.32 -1.39 -13.21
C LEU A 90 6.50 -2.89 -12.98
N ASP A 91 7.25 -3.61 -13.83
CA ASP A 91 7.48 -5.04 -13.65
C ASP A 91 8.20 -5.37 -12.33
N ASN A 92 8.94 -4.40 -11.77
CA ASN A 92 9.63 -4.52 -10.49
C ASN A 92 8.78 -4.04 -9.30
N CYS A 93 7.52 -3.67 -9.52
CA CYS A 93 6.66 -3.14 -8.48
C CYS A 93 6.15 -4.25 -7.54
N ASN A 94 6.33 -4.06 -6.23
CA ASN A 94 5.86 -4.97 -5.19
C ASN A 94 4.32 -5.05 -5.13
N LEU A 95 3.60 -4.11 -5.75
CA LEU A 95 2.15 -4.18 -5.91
C LEU A 95 1.72 -5.36 -6.81
N LEU A 96 2.61 -5.88 -7.66
CA LEU A 96 2.38 -7.08 -8.46
C LEU A 96 2.68 -8.40 -7.72
N LYS A 97 3.28 -8.34 -6.53
CA LYS A 97 3.63 -9.54 -5.77
C LYS A 97 2.38 -10.25 -5.25
N THR A 98 2.16 -11.47 -5.70
CA THR A 98 1.08 -12.36 -5.26
C THR A 98 1.49 -13.28 -4.11
N HIS A 99 2.80 -13.49 -3.91
CA HIS A 99 3.39 -14.25 -2.82
C HIS A 99 4.43 -13.40 -2.08
N VAL A 100 4.63 -13.66 -0.80
CA VAL A 100 5.69 -13.01 -0.01
C VAL A 100 6.44 -14.10 0.76
N ASP A 101 7.75 -14.16 0.58
CA ASP A 101 8.56 -15.30 1.02
C ASP A 101 8.96 -15.22 2.52
N ASP A 102 8.98 -14.03 3.11
CA ASP A 102 9.48 -13.79 4.47
C ASP A 102 8.39 -13.25 5.39
N ALA A 103 7.67 -14.11 6.13
CA ALA A 103 6.59 -13.66 7.01
C ALA A 103 7.10 -12.69 8.10
N VAL A 104 6.49 -11.51 8.18
CA VAL A 104 6.86 -10.48 9.15
C VAL A 104 6.23 -10.78 10.52
N ASP A 105 6.99 -10.57 11.61
CA ASP A 105 6.46 -10.71 12.97
C ASP A 105 5.75 -9.42 13.43
N ILE A 106 4.53 -9.56 13.93
CA ILE A 106 3.71 -8.46 14.45
C ILE A 106 4.40 -7.81 15.65
N GLU A 107 5.02 -8.58 16.52
CA GLU A 107 5.70 -8.05 17.71
C GLU A 107 6.95 -7.25 17.32
N GLU A 108 7.65 -7.68 16.28
CA GLU A 108 8.75 -6.92 15.69
C GLU A 108 8.27 -5.57 15.14
N ILE A 109 7.18 -5.54 14.37
CA ILE A 109 6.59 -4.29 13.86
C ILE A 109 6.25 -3.34 15.03
N LEU A 110 5.59 -3.86 16.07
CA LEU A 110 5.19 -3.07 17.23
C LEU A 110 6.39 -2.46 17.95
N THR A 111 7.47 -3.23 18.09
CA THR A 111 8.73 -2.80 18.72
C THR A 111 9.37 -1.67 17.91
N GLN A 112 9.49 -1.83 16.59
CA GLN A 112 10.07 -0.80 15.71
C GLN A 112 9.25 0.51 15.73
N ILE A 113 7.92 0.42 15.78
CA ILE A 113 7.05 1.61 15.88
C ILE A 113 7.26 2.35 17.20
N CYS A 114 7.35 1.62 18.31
CA CYS A 114 7.61 2.17 19.65
C CYS A 114 8.95 2.92 19.71
N ASP A 115 10.02 2.32 19.18
CA ASP A 115 11.35 2.92 19.16
C ASP A 115 11.38 4.22 18.34
N ASN A 116 10.72 4.21 17.19
CA ASN A 116 10.63 5.39 16.34
C ASN A 116 9.86 6.54 17.01
N LYS A 117 8.80 6.24 17.77
CA LYS A 117 8.08 7.25 18.58
C LYS A 117 8.96 7.84 19.68
N SER A 118 9.73 7.00 20.37
CA SER A 118 10.68 7.42 21.42
C SER A 118 11.77 8.34 20.86
N LYS A 119 12.36 7.98 19.71
CA LYS A 119 13.36 8.81 19.00
C LYS A 119 12.80 10.17 18.55
N LYS A 120 11.55 10.21 18.06
CA LYS A 120 10.88 11.47 17.67
C LYS A 120 10.62 12.37 18.88
N LYS A 121 10.17 11.81 20.01
CA LYS A 121 9.96 12.56 21.27
C LYS A 121 11.26 13.15 21.83
N ALA A 122 12.35 12.37 21.81
CA ALA A 122 13.65 12.83 22.28
C ALA A 122 14.20 14.01 21.45
N ARG A 123 14.04 13.98 20.12
CA ARG A 123 14.44 15.09 19.24
C ARG A 123 13.62 16.36 19.46
N LYS A 124 12.33 16.24 19.78
CA LYS A 124 11.45 17.39 20.02
C LYS A 124 11.72 18.11 21.35
N ARG A 125 12.26 17.40 22.35
CA ARG A 125 12.69 17.97 23.65
C ARG A 125 14.05 18.67 23.59
N ARG A 126 14.82 18.46 22.52
CA ARG A 126 16.15 19.06 22.31
C ARG A 126 16.11 20.30 21.39
N ARG A 127 14.92 20.71 20.95
CA ARG A 127 14.69 21.90 20.13
C ARG A 127 13.94 22.95 20.95
#